data_AF-A0ABC9QUA8-F1
#
_entry.id   AF-A0ABC9QUA8-F1
#
_cell.length_a   1.000
_cell.length_b   1.000
_cell.length_c   1.000
_cell.angle_alpha   90.00
_cell.angle_beta   90.00
_cell.angle_gamma   90.00
#
_symmetry.space_group_name_H-M   'P 1'
#
loop_
_entity.id
_entity.type
_entity.pdbx_description
1 polymer ?
#
loop_
_entity_poly.entity_id
_entity_poly.type
_entity_poly.pdbx_seq_one_letter_code
_entity_poly.pdbx_strand_id
1 'polypeptide(L)' 'MKEIENYMTPSEAAYKWGVKRDTLKNKYSPSMLNEKQQEELQQMIDEGLVKFFLPPNGVRKEWIITRKAMFRWFGEPKA' A
#
# COMPACT_ATOMS: atom_id res chain seq x y z
N MET A 1 -19.90 -2.95 5.46
CA MET A 1 -18.47 -2.84 5.84
C MET A 1 -18.29 -1.49 6.53
N LYS A 2 -17.60 -1.45 7.68
CA LYS A 2 -17.33 -0.18 8.36
C LYS A 2 -16.24 0.57 7.60
N GLU A 3 -16.26 1.90 7.63
CA GLU A 3 -15.30 2.72 6.88
C GLU A 3 -13.85 2.37 7.22
N ILE A 4 -13.56 2.11 8.50
CA ILE A 4 -12.21 1.75 8.94
C ILE A 4 -11.68 0.45 8.31
N GLU A 5 -12.57 -0.48 7.92
CA GLU A 5 -12.20 -1.76 7.29
C GLU A 5 -11.71 -1.57 5.84
N ASN A 6 -11.92 -0.39 5.26
CA ASN A 6 -11.35 -0.02 3.97
C ASN A 6 -9.84 0.26 4.04
N TYR A 7 -9.27 0.48 5.23
CA TYR A 7 -7.88 0.87 5.43
C TYR A 7 -7.12 -0.22 6.15
N MET A 8 -5.91 -0.51 5.69
CA MET A 8 -5.10 -1.61 6.20
C MET A 8 -3.65 -1.16 6.33
N THR A 9 -2.97 -1.70 7.33
CA THR A 9 -1.50 -1.68 7.35
C THR A 9 -0.96 -2.64 6.27
N PRO A 10 0.29 -2.50 5.78
CA PRO A 10 0.88 -3.45 4.85
C PRO A 10 0.86 -4.89 5.37
N SER A 11 0.99 -5.04 6.69
CA SER A 11 0.88 -6.31 7.41
C SER A 11 -0.46 -6.98 7.17
N GLU A 12 -1.53 -6.24 7.39
CA GLU A 12 -2.91 -6.71 7.30
C GLU A 12 -3.32 -6.92 5.84
N ALA A 13 -2.97 -5.99 4.96
CA ALA A 13 -3.24 -6.07 3.53
C ALA A 13 -2.60 -7.32 2.91
N ALA A 14 -1.33 -7.60 3.24
CA ALA A 14 -0.63 -8.78 2.76
C ALA A 14 -1.31 -10.08 3.24
N TYR A 15 -1.72 -10.12 4.51
CA TYR A 15 -2.44 -11.25 5.09
C TYR A 15 -3.78 -11.49 4.39
N LYS A 16 -4.61 -10.44 4.23
CA LYS A 16 -5.94 -10.52 3.60
C LYS A 16 -5.90 -10.91 2.11
N TRP A 17 -4.83 -10.56 1.39
CA TRP A 17 -4.67 -10.92 -0.04
C TRP A 17 -3.88 -12.21 -0.27
N GLY A 18 -3.34 -12.84 0.77
CA GLY A 18 -2.49 -14.02 0.63
C GLY A 18 -1.19 -13.74 -0.13
N VAL A 19 -0.66 -12.51 -0.05
CA VAL A 19 0.59 -12.11 -0.72
C VAL A 19 1.73 -12.01 0.27
N LYS A 20 2.96 -12.32 -0.16
CA LYS A 20 4.14 -12.13 0.68
C LYS A 20 4.34 -10.63 0.96
N ARG A 21 4.74 -10.29 2.20
CA ARG A 21 4.98 -8.89 2.56
C ARG A 21 6.00 -8.20 1.67
N ASP A 22 7.08 -8.89 1.27
CA ASP A 22 8.08 -8.31 0.37
C ASP A 22 7.51 -8.03 -1.03
N THR A 23 6.62 -8.89 -1.53
CA THR A 23 5.90 -8.67 -2.79
C THR A 23 5.02 -7.42 -2.71
N LEU A 24 4.34 -7.20 -1.59
CA LEU A 24 3.56 -5.98 -1.37
C LEU A 24 4.47 -4.76 -1.21
N LYS A 25 5.62 -4.89 -0.54
CA LYS A 25 6.61 -3.82 -0.35
C LYS A 25 7.13 -3.28 -1.69
N ASN A 26 7.28 -4.14 -2.69
CA ASN A 26 7.63 -3.78 -4.07
C ASN A 26 6.56 -2.95 -4.81
N LYS A 27 5.45 -2.57 -4.15
CA LYS A 27 4.44 -1.66 -4.70
C LYS A 27 4.51 -0.23 -4.16
N TYR A 28 5.10 -0.04 -2.97
CA TYR A 28 5.06 1.25 -2.30
C TYR A 28 6.41 1.70 -1.71
N SER A 29 7.42 0.83 -1.64
CA SER A 29 8.72 1.18 -1.08
C SER A 29 9.60 1.87 -2.12
N PRO A 30 9.85 3.19 -2.04
CA PRO A 30 10.47 3.94 -3.14
C PRO A 30 11.85 3.42 -3.56
N SER A 31 12.61 2.85 -2.62
CA SER A 31 13.92 2.24 -2.88
C SER A 31 13.90 0.96 -3.71
N MET A 32 12.71 0.39 -3.96
CA MET A 32 12.51 -0.86 -4.71
C MET A 32 11.74 -0.65 -6.02
N LEU A 33 11.42 0.60 -6.38
CA LEU A 33 10.59 0.95 -7.52
C LEU A 33 11.42 1.56 -8.65
N ASN A 34 11.09 1.20 -9.89
CA ASN A 34 11.55 1.93 -11.07
C ASN A 34 10.71 3.21 -11.29
N GLU A 35 11.14 4.08 -12.20
CA GLU A 35 10.49 5.38 -12.47
C GLU A 35 8.98 5.25 -12.72
N LYS A 36 8.58 4.32 -13.60
CA LYS A 36 7.16 4.08 -13.91
C LYS A 36 6.34 3.65 -12.70
N GLN A 37 6.92 2.81 -11.83
CA GLN A 37 6.27 2.38 -10.59
C GLN A 37 6.21 3.50 -9.55
N GLN A 38 7.19 4.41 -9.54
CA GLN A 38 7.15 5.60 -8.71
C GLN A 38 6.04 6.55 -9.15
N GLU A 39 5.87 6.76 -10.46
CA GLU A 39 4.76 7.52 -11.03
C GLU A 39 3.40 6.90 -10.67
N GLU A 40 3.24 5.58 -10.83
CA GLU A 40 2.01 4.88 -10.43
C GLU A 40 1.73 5.04 -8.94
N LEU A 41 2.76 4.90 -8.08
CA LEU A 41 2.61 5.12 -6.64
C LEU A 41 2.20 6.55 -6.32
N GLN A 42 2.79 7.55 -6.99
CA GLN A 42 2.44 8.95 -6.77
C GLN A 42 0.99 9.22 -7.16
N GLN A 43 0.53 8.71 -8.31
CA GLN A 43 -0.88 8.80 -8.72
C GLN A 43 -1.80 8.18 -7.67
N MET A 44 -1.45 7.00 -7.12
CA MET A 44 -2.24 6.36 -6.07
C MET A 44 -2.25 7.14 -4.75
N ILE A 45 -1.20 7.91 -4.45
CA ILE A 45 -1.18 8.84 -3.31
C ILE A 45 -2.11 10.01 -3.58
N ASP A 46 -2.03 10.60 -4.77
CA ASP A 46 -2.85 11.76 -5.16
C ASP A 46 -4.35 11.41 -5.22
N GLU A 47 -4.69 10.19 -5.66
CA GLU A 47 -6.05 9.63 -5.63
C GLU A 47 -6.53 9.25 -4.22
N GLY A 48 -5.66 9.30 -3.20
CA GLY A 48 -5.98 8.92 -1.82
C GLY A 48 -6.13 7.41 -1.59
N LEU A 49 -5.62 6.58 -2.50
CA LEU A 49 -5.66 5.12 -2.38
C LEU A 49 -4.58 4.58 -1.43
N VAL A 50 -3.46 5.29 -1.30
CA VAL A 50 -2.35 4.96 -0.42
C VAL A 50 -1.87 6.24 0.25
N LYS A 51 -1.45 6.17 1.51
CA LYS A 51 -0.72 7.24 2.15
C LYS A 51 0.40 6.68 3.02
N PHE A 52 1.33 7.55 3.38
CA PHE A 52 2.27 7.27 4.44
C PHE A 52 2.31 8.41 5.44
N PHE A 53 2.64 8.07 6.68
CA PHE A 53 3.03 9.01 7.71
C PHE A 53 4.52 8.85 7.97
N LEU A 54 5.25 9.97 7.94
CA LEU A 54 6.62 10.04 8.41
C LEU A 54 6.61 10.96 9.64
N PRO A 55 6.84 10.45 10.86
CA PRO A 55 6.86 11.30 12.03
C PRO A 55 7.97 12.35 11.92
N PRO A 56 7.81 13.54 12.51
CA PRO A 56 8.90 14.51 12.64
C PRO A 56 10.12 13.83 13.29
N ASN A 57 11.29 13.94 12.66
CA ASN A 57 12.53 13.26 13.07
C ASN A 57 12.51 11.72 12.98
N GLY A 58 11.47 11.14 12.39
CA GLY A 58 11.37 9.72 12.11
C GLY A 58 12.18 9.31 10.90
N VAL A 59 12.69 8.08 10.93
CA VAL A 59 13.39 7.46 9.77
C VAL A 59 12.44 6.54 8.99
N ARG A 60 11.41 6.00 9.65
CA ARG A 60 10.54 4.97 9.09
C ARG A 60 9.18 5.54 8.69
N LYS A 61 8.81 5.32 7.42
CA LYS A 61 7.46 5.58 6.91
C LYS A 61 6.49 4.51 7.39
N GLU A 62 5.34 4.94 7.89
CA GLU A 62 4.19 4.10 8.22
C GLU A 62 3.18 4.19 7.09
N TRP A 63 2.88 3.07 6.44
CA TRP A 63 2.02 3.03 5.27
C TRP A 63 0.60 2.64 5.66
N ILE A 64 -0.38 3.25 4.99
CA ILE A 64 -1.79 2.92 5.08
C ILE A 64 -2.28 2.69 3.65
N ILE A 65 -2.86 1.53 3.42
CA ILE A 65 -3.24 1.03 2.10
C ILE A 65 -4.75 0.80 2.11
N THR A 66 -5.46 1.38 1.15
CA THR A 66 -6.89 1.11 1.00
C THR A 66 -7.14 -0.27 0.39
N ARG A 67 -8.32 -0.81 0.62
CA ARG A 67 -8.80 -2.02 -0.05
C ARG A 67 -8.79 -1.88 -1.57
N LYS A 68 -9.17 -0.69 -2.07
CA LYS A 68 -9.11 -0.33 -3.50
C LYS A 68 -7.70 -0.39 -4.08
N ALA A 69 -6.68 0.07 -3.35
CA ALA A 69 -5.29 -0.07 -3.78
C ALA A 69 -4.89 -1.54 -3.96
N MET A 70 -5.31 -2.41 -3.04
CA MET A 70 -5.03 -3.86 -3.15
C MET A 70 -5.72 -4.50 -4.36
N PHE A 71 -6.97 -4.12 -4.64
CA PHE A 71 -7.65 -4.55 -5.87
C PHE A 71 -6.92 -4.09 -7.13
N ARG A 72 -6.44 -2.83 -7.17
CA ARG A 72 -5.67 -2.31 -8.30
C ARG A 72 -4.36 -3.07 -8.52
N TRP A 73 -3.67 -3.47 -7.46
CA TRP A 73 -2.38 -4.16 -7.58
C TRP A 73 -2.46 -5.67 -7.81
N PHE A 74 -3.45 -6.33 -7.21
CA PHE A 74 -3.47 -7.79 -7.11
C PHE A 74 -4.82 -8.42 -7.51
N GLY A 75 -5.82 -7.62 -7.86
CA GLY A 75 -7.17 -8.10 -8.16
C GLY A 75 -7.93 -8.55 -6.90
N GLU A 76 -8.84 -9.51 -7.06
CA GLU A 76 -9.60 -10.03 -5.93
C GLU A 76 -8.71 -10.76 -4.90
N PRO A 77 -9.00 -10.61 -3.60
CA PRO A 77 -8.28 -11.36 -2.57
C PRO A 77 -8.48 -12.86 -2.80
N LYS A 78 -7.41 -13.65 -2.64
CA LYS A 78 -7.43 -15.11 -2.82
C LYS A 78 -8.01 -15.87 -1.60
N ALA A 79 -8.66 -15.15 -0.69
CA ALA A 79 -9.20 -15.67 0.57
C ALA A 79 -10.70 -15.91 0.44
#